data_AF-A0A2M8HKM3-F1
#
_entry.id   AF-A0A2M8HKM3-F1
#
_cell.length_a   1.000
_cell.length_b   1.000
_cell.length_c   1.000
_cell.angle_alpha   90.00
_cell.angle_beta   90.00
_cell.angle_gamma   90.00
#
_symmetry.space_group_name_H-M   'P 1'
#
loop_
_entity.id
_entity.type
_entity.pdbx_description
1 polymer ?
#
loop_
_entity_poly.entity_id
_entity_poly.type
_entity_poly.pdbx_seq_one_letter_code
_entity_poly.pdbx_strand_id
1 'polypeptide(L)' 'MSKVDKRFTILFSDEELMLLKANANLRGMSVGELVRVSVQNEITQKSVADKLRALQNIYNLGKQSSIL' A
#
# COMPACT_ATOMS: atom_id res chain seq x y z
N MET A 1 -20.29 4.32 11.20
CA MET A 1 -19.96 2.88 11.22
C MET A 1 -18.96 2.64 12.33
N SER A 2 -19.25 1.73 13.28
CA SER A 2 -18.25 1.33 14.27
C SER A 2 -17.08 0.67 13.54
N LYS A 3 -15.85 1.10 13.81
CA LYS A 3 -14.66 0.43 13.27
C LYS A 3 -14.57 -0.94 13.93
N VAL A 4 -14.82 -2.00 13.16
CA VAL A 4 -14.64 -3.37 13.63
C VAL A 4 -13.13 -3.62 13.71
N ASP A 5 -12.59 -3.77 14.93
CA ASP A 5 -11.21 -4.21 15.14
C ASP A 5 -11.11 -5.70 14.79
N LYS A 6 -10.61 -6.00 13.58
CA LYS A 6 -10.33 -7.38 13.15
C LYS A 6 -8.86 -7.68 13.38
N ARG A 7 -8.59 -8.66 14.24
CA ARG A 7 -7.24 -9.16 14.51
C ARG A 7 -6.99 -10.43 13.70
N PHE A 8 -5.79 -10.55 13.16
CA PHE A 8 -5.35 -11.71 12.40
C PHE A 8 -3.93 -12.10 12.82
N THR A 9 -3.64 -13.39 12.77
CA THR A 9 -2.32 -13.95 13.03
C THR A 9 -1.65 -14.24 11.70
N ILE A 10 -0.43 -13.76 11.52
CA ILE A 10 0.42 -14.14 10.39
C ILE A 10 1.55 -15.01 10.94
N LEU A 11 1.73 -16.16 10.32
CA LEU A 11 2.84 -17.07 10.64
C LEU A 11 4.03 -16.69 9.76
N PHE A 12 5.18 -16.50 10.38
CA PHE A 12 6.45 -16.26 9.74
C PHE A 12 7.44 -17.31 10.21
N SER A 13 8.39 -17.69 9.37
CA SER A 13 9.59 -18.37 9.84
C SER A 13 10.45 -17.42 10.69
N ASP A 14 11.40 -17.97 11.44
CA ASP A 14 12.32 -17.16 12.24
C ASP A 14 13.17 -16.22 11.37
N GLU A 15 13.60 -16.71 10.19
CA GLU A 15 14.36 -15.91 9.21
C GLU A 15 13.53 -14.76 8.65
N GLU A 16 12.28 -15.02 8.25
CA GLU A 16 11.36 -13.99 7.76
C GLU A 16 11.08 -12.94 8.83
N LEU A 17 10.91 -13.36 10.09
CA LEU A 17 10.68 -12.45 11.20
C LEU A 17 11.93 -11.59 11.50
N MET A 18 13.13 -12.16 11.40
CA MET A 18 14.38 -11.40 11.53
C MET A 18 14.50 -10.33 10.44
N LEU A 19 14.27 -10.70 9.18
CA LEU A 19 14.29 -9.76 8.06
C LEU A 19 13.24 -8.67 8.22
N LEU A 20 12.03 -9.03 8.66
CA LEU A 20 10.95 -8.08 8.88
C LEU A 20 11.28 -7.07 9.99
N LYS A 21 11.86 -7.55 11.11
CA LYS A 21 12.33 -6.69 12.20
C LYS A 21 13.45 -5.74 11.76
N ALA A 22 14.43 -6.24 11.01
CA ALA A 22 15.51 -5.40 10.47
C ALA A 22 14.96 -4.29 9.56
N ASN A 23 14.03 -4.64 8.65
CA ASN A 23 13.39 -3.67 7.75
C ASN A 23 12.52 -2.65 8.49
N ALA A 24 11.82 -3.06 9.55
CA ALA A 24 11.01 -2.16 10.37
C ALA A 24 11.90 -1.15 11.09
N ASN A 25 13.03 -1.61 11.66
CA ASN A 25 14.01 -0.77 12.33
C ASN A 25 14.64 0.27 11.37
N LEU A 26 15.04 -0.17 10.16
CA LEU A 26 15.60 0.73 9.14
C LEU A 26 14.65 1.87 8.76
N ARG A 27 13.34 1.64 8.87
CA ARG A 27 12.29 2.59 8.51
C ARG A 27 11.71 3.33 9.72
N GLY A 28 12.25 3.11 10.93
CA GLY A 28 11.80 3.75 12.16
C GLY A 28 10.34 3.46 12.51
N MET A 29 9.82 2.28 12.16
CA MET A 29 8.42 1.90 12.40
C MET A 29 8.32 0.55 13.11
N SER A 30 7.18 0.27 13.73
CA SER A 30 6.93 -1.05 14.32
C SER A 30 6.74 -2.11 13.24
N VAL A 31 7.05 -3.37 13.58
CA VAL A 31 6.82 -4.53 12.70
C VAL A 31 5.35 -4.60 12.24
N GLY A 32 4.40 -4.37 13.15
CA GLY A 32 2.97 -4.40 12.83
C GLY A 32 2.52 -3.25 11.92
N GLU A 33 3.17 -2.09 11.98
CA GLU A 33 2.93 -0.99 11.02
C GLU A 33 3.51 -1.33 9.65
N LEU A 34 4.73 -1.88 9.60
CA LEU A 34 5.35 -2.31 8.36
C LEU A 34 4.48 -3.36 7.63
N VAL A 35 3.97 -4.35 8.35
CA VAL A 35 3.05 -5.36 7.79
C VAL A 35 1.79 -4.70 7.23
N ARG A 36 1.16 -3.79 7.98
CA ARG A 36 -0.04 -3.07 7.53
C ARG A 36 0.21 -2.27 6.25
N VAL A 37 1.30 -1.51 6.19
CA VAL A 37 1.68 -0.72 5.01
C VAL A 37 2.00 -1.63 3.83
N SER A 38 2.68 -2.75 4.05
CA SER A 38 3.05 -3.68 2.99
C SER A 38 1.82 -4.35 2.38
N VAL A 39 0.87 -4.81 3.21
CA VAL A 39 -0.41 -5.37 2.75
C VAL A 39 -1.24 -4.31 2.02
N GLN A 40 -1.32 -3.09 2.56
CA GLN A 40 -2.02 -1.99 1.90
C GLN A 40 -1.39 -1.69 0.54
N ASN A 41 -0.06 -1.63 0.46
CA ASN A 41 0.65 -1.38 -0.78
C ASN A 41 0.38 -2.49 -1.81
N GLU A 42 0.41 -3.75 -1.40
CA GLU A 42 0.10 -4.89 -2.29
C GLU A 42 -1.33 -4.80 -2.84
N ILE A 43 -2.31 -4.52 -1.98
CA ILE A 43 -3.72 -4.34 -2.39
C ILE A 43 -3.84 -3.15 -3.37
N THR A 44 -3.16 -2.03 -3.06
CA THR A 44 -3.22 -0.80 -3.87
C THR A 44 -2.35 -0.88 -5.14
N GLN A 45 -1.36 -1.77 -5.20
CA GLN A 45 -0.54 -2.02 -6.38
C GLN A 45 -1.26 -2.94 -7.36
N LYS A 46 -2.09 -3.89 -6.90
CA LYS A 46 -2.99 -4.64 -7.79
C LYS A 46 -3.94 -3.74 -8.59
N SER A 47 -4.22 -2.52 -8.12
CA SER A 47 -4.98 -1.51 -8.85
C SER A 47 -4.15 -0.66 -9.83
N VAL A 48 -2.95 -1.09 -10.25
CA VAL A 48 -2.12 -0.35 -11.24
C VAL A 48 -2.93 0.02 -12.48
N ALA A 49 -3.83 -0.85 -12.94
CA ALA A 49 -4.76 -0.54 -14.02
C ALA A 49 -5.65 0.68 -13.70
N ASP A 50 -6.19 0.77 -12.49
CA ASP A 50 -7.05 1.90 -12.07
C ASP A 50 -6.27 3.18 -11.83
N LYS A 51 -5.03 3.08 -11.33
CA LYS A 51 -4.10 4.23 -11.23
C LYS A 51 -3.74 4.77 -12.61
N LEU A 52 -3.49 3.87 -13.56
CA LEU A 52 -3.14 4.23 -14.94
C LEU A 52 -4.36 4.82 -15.67
N ARG A 53 -5.56 4.27 -15.47
CA ARG A 53 -6.83 4.87 -15.93
C ARG A 53 -7.06 6.26 -15.33
N ALA A 54 -6.83 6.44 -14.02
CA ALA A 54 -6.97 7.74 -13.37
C ALA A 54 -5.99 8.78 -13.95
N LEU A 55 -4.71 8.40 -14.16
CA LEU A 55 -3.72 9.26 -14.80
C LEU A 55 -4.09 9.60 -16.24
N GLN A 56 -4.58 8.64 -17.03
CA GLN A 56 -5.09 8.88 -18.38
C GLN A 56 -6.26 9.85 -18.37
N ASN A 57 -7.20 9.69 -17.45
CA ASN A 57 -8.35 10.59 -17.33
C ASN A 57 -7.90 12.02 -16.98
N ILE A 58 -6.97 12.19 -16.05
CA ILE A 58 -6.41 13.50 -15.68
C ILE A 58 -5.69 14.14 -16.88
N TYR A 59 -4.86 13.36 -17.60
CA TYR A 59 -4.17 13.83 -18.81
C TYR A 59 -5.16 14.26 -19.90
N ASN A 60 -6.22 13.49 -20.12
CA ASN A 60 -7.25 13.79 -21.12
C ASN A 60 -8.09 15.03 -20.75
N LEU A 61 -8.37 15.24 -19.46
CA LEU A 61 -9.02 16.46 -18.96
C LEU A 61 -8.15 17.70 -19.21
N GLY A 62 -6.84 17.61 -18.96
CA GLY A 62 -5.90 18.70 -19.23
C GLY A 62 -5.81 19.07 -20.71
N LYS A 63 -5.93 18.10 -21.62
CA LYS A 63 -5.97 18.36 -23.08
C LYS A 63 -7.21 19.10 -23.54
N GLN A 64 -8.37 18.86 -22.92
CA GLN A 64 -9.60 19.55 -23.28
C GLN A 64 -9.59 21.02 -22.82
N SER A 65 -8.88 21.35 -21.74
CA SER A 65 -8.75 22.72 -21.23
C SER A 65 -7.75 23.58 -22.01
N SER A 66 -6.85 23.01 -22.81
CA SER A 66 -5.89 23.75 -23.65
C SER A 66 -6.38 24.07 -25.06
N ILE A 67 -7.65 23.76 -25.38
CA ILE A 67 -8.27 24.01 -26.70
C ILE A 67 -9.35 25.12 -26.63
N LEU A 68 -9.54 25.74 -25.45
CA LEU A 68 -10.29 26.99 -25.26
C LEU A 68 -9.32 28.15 -25.00
#